data_AF-A0A2D9IMX0-F1
#
_entry.id   AF-A0A2D9IMX0-F1
#
_cell.length_a   1.000
_cell.length_b   1.000
_cell.length_c   1.000
_cell.angle_alpha   90.00
_cell.angle_beta   90.00
_cell.angle_gamma   90.00
#
_symmetry.space_group_name_H-M   'P 1'
#
loop_
_entity.id
_entity.type
_entity.pdbx_description
1 polymer ?
#
loop_
_entity_poly.entity_id
_entity_poly.type
_entity_poly.pdbx_seq_one_letter_code
_entity_poly.pdbx_strand_id
1 'polypeptide(L)'
;MEEILEKGGVGPILANFNMDYKHPVKYPDDVKIRTYITHIGTSSLGIGHELFSLKEDKLVGKANSVVVMINYVSGEKVEISNSDRELLTQYLEN
;
A
#
# COMPACT_ATOMS: atom_id res chain seq x y z
N MET A 1 -8.11 12.17 -9.52
CA MET A 1 -9.58 12.10 -9.33
C MET A 1 -10.28 12.00 -10.66
N GLU A 2 -10.01 12.88 -11.64
CA GLU A 2 -10.58 12.77 -13.00
C GLU A 2 -10.42 11.37 -13.61
N GLU A 3 -9.21 10.80 -13.63
CA GLU A 3 -8.98 9.45 -14.18
C GLU A 3 -9.79 8.35 -13.47
N ILE A 4 -9.95 8.43 -12.14
CA ILE A 4 -10.72 7.45 -11.36
C ILE A 4 -12.21 7.59 -11.70
N LEU A 5 -12.71 8.83 -11.82
CA LEU A 5 -14.10 9.11 -12.17
C LEU A 5 -14.43 8.68 -13.60
N GLU A 6 -13.50 8.87 -14.55
CA GLU A 6 -13.63 8.39 -15.93
C GLU A 6 -13.71 6.86 -16.02
N LYS A 7 -13.07 6.15 -15.09
CA LYS A 7 -13.05 4.67 -15.01
C LYS A 7 -14.14 4.09 -14.11
N GLY A 8 -15.25 4.81 -13.92
CA GLY A 8 -16.40 4.34 -13.14
C GLY A 8 -16.36 4.72 -11.65
N GLY A 9 -15.42 5.56 -11.25
CA GLY A 9 -15.38 6.16 -9.92
C GLY A 9 -14.91 5.23 -8.82
N VAL A 10 -14.44 4.02 -9.12
CA VAL A 10 -13.95 3.08 -8.09
C VAL A 10 -12.44 3.18 -7.97
N GLY A 11 -11.93 3.38 -6.75
CA GLY A 11 -10.50 3.41 -6.51
C GLY A 11 -10.12 3.24 -5.03
N PRO A 12 -8.82 3.03 -4.75
CA PRO A 12 -8.33 2.89 -3.39
C PRO A 12 -8.24 4.24 -2.69
N ILE A 13 -8.66 4.30 -1.43
CA ILE A 13 -8.38 5.40 -0.51
C ILE A 13 -7.49 4.92 0.64
N LEU A 14 -6.51 5.73 1.03
CA LEU A 14 -5.68 5.46 2.21
C LEU A 14 -6.49 5.72 3.48
N ALA A 15 -6.85 4.65 4.19
CA ALA A 15 -7.62 4.72 5.42
C ALA A 15 -6.73 4.86 6.66
N ASN A 16 -5.54 4.28 6.64
CA ASN A 16 -4.57 4.39 7.72
C ASN A 16 -3.14 4.27 7.18
N PHE A 17 -2.21 4.98 7.81
CA PHE A 17 -0.78 4.81 7.60
C PHE A 17 -0.06 4.95 8.95
N ASN A 18 0.80 3.99 9.25
CA ASN A 18 1.66 3.99 10.43
C ASN A 18 3.10 3.68 10.00
N MET A 19 4.06 4.41 10.57
CA MET A 19 5.47 4.24 10.21
C MET A 19 6.37 4.39 11.43
N ASP A 20 7.28 3.43 11.57
CA ASP A 20 8.37 3.43 12.53
C ASP A 20 9.66 3.84 11.82
N TYR A 21 10.20 5.01 12.17
CA TYR A 21 11.52 5.43 11.74
C TYR A 21 12.59 4.84 12.67
N LYS A 22 13.40 3.93 12.15
CA LYS A 22 14.40 3.20 12.93
C LYS A 22 15.75 3.92 12.94
N HIS A 23 16.17 4.46 11.81
CA HIS A 23 17.44 5.17 11.66
C HIS A 23 17.31 6.36 10.71
N PRO A 24 18.04 7.48 10.95
CA PRO A 24 18.05 8.61 10.03
C PRO A 24 18.77 8.26 8.73
N VAL A 25 18.19 8.66 7.60
CA VAL A 25 18.82 8.63 6.26
C VAL A 25 19.54 9.97 6.05
N LYS A 26 20.75 9.94 5.51
CA LYS A 26 21.57 11.15 5.28
C LYS A 26 21.90 11.30 3.81
N TYR A 27 21.74 12.50 3.27
CA TYR A 27 22.16 12.81 1.91
C TYR A 27 23.69 12.72 1.73
N PRO A 28 24.19 12.24 0.58
CA PRO A 28 23.46 11.44 -0.42
C PRO A 28 23.34 9.99 0.04
N ASP A 29 22.17 9.40 -0.21
CA ASP A 29 21.86 7.98 -0.03
C ASP A 29 20.67 7.63 -0.93
N ASP A 30 20.66 6.41 -1.45
CA ASP A 30 19.55 5.84 -2.20
C ASP A 30 18.80 4.88 -1.27
N VAL A 31 17.47 5.02 -1.21
CA VAL A 31 16.63 4.17 -0.37
C VAL A 31 15.84 3.20 -1.24
N LYS A 32 16.06 1.90 -1.05
CA LYS A 32 15.23 0.85 -1.66
C LYS A 32 14.00 0.61 -0.80
N ILE A 33 12.82 0.71 -1.41
CA ILE A 33 11.55 0.42 -0.74
C ILE A 33 11.02 -0.92 -1.24
N ARG A 34 10.82 -1.87 -0.33
CA ARG A 34 10.07 -3.11 -0.59
C ARG A 34 8.65 -2.90 -0.11
N THR A 35 7.68 -3.23 -0.95
CA THR A 35 6.25 -3.19 -0.63
C THR A 35 5.64 -4.56 -0.86
N TYR A 36 4.72 -4.98 0.00
CA TYR A 36 4.05 -6.29 -0.07
C TYR A 36 2.64 -6.20 0.54
N ILE A 37 1.80 -7.18 0.24
CA ILE A 37 0.46 -7.29 0.82
C ILE A 37 0.55 -8.03 2.15
N THR A 38 -0.01 -7.45 3.20
CA THR A 38 -0.05 -8.08 4.54
C THR A 38 -1.36 -8.83 4.78
N HIS A 39 -2.46 -8.39 4.18
CA HIS A 39 -3.73 -9.10 4.17
C HIS A 39 -4.65 -8.57 3.06
N ILE A 40 -5.60 -9.39 2.63
CA ILE A 40 -6.65 -9.04 1.66
C ILE A 40 -8.01 -9.23 2.33
N GLY A 41 -8.69 -8.14 2.66
CA GLY A 41 -10.06 -8.13 3.22
C GLY A 41 -11.12 -8.02 2.12
N THR A 42 -12.41 -7.96 2.50
CA THR A 42 -13.51 -7.87 1.52
C THR A 42 -13.42 -6.61 0.66
N SER A 43 -13.21 -5.44 1.26
CA SER A 43 -13.12 -4.16 0.56
C SER A 43 -11.82 -3.41 0.87
N SER A 44 -10.82 -4.09 1.44
CA SER A 44 -9.60 -3.46 1.96
C SER A 44 -8.36 -4.31 1.73
N LEU A 45 -7.21 -3.64 1.66
CA LEU A 45 -5.89 -4.27 1.58
C LEU A 45 -5.00 -3.72 2.68
N GLY A 46 -4.28 -4.60 3.36
CA GLY A 46 -3.12 -4.22 4.15
C GLY A 46 -1.88 -4.23 3.28
N ILE A 47 -1.06 -3.19 3.41
CA ILE A 47 0.20 -3.06 2.66
C ILE A 47 1.33 -2.78 3.65
N GLY A 48 2.37 -3.60 3.60
CA GLY A 48 3.60 -3.41 4.36
C GLY A 48 4.67 -2.74 3.50
N HIS A 49 5.51 -1.92 4.14
CA HIS A 49 6.63 -1.23 3.49
C HIS A 49 7.89 -1.35 4.34
N GLU A 50 9.01 -1.68 3.70
CA GLU A 50 10.33 -1.75 4.33
C GLU A 50 11.31 -0.90 3.54
N LEU A 51 11.94 0.05 4.23
CA LEU A 51 12.86 1.02 3.64
C LEU A 51 14.28 0.65 4.04
N PHE A 52 15.12 0.40 3.04
CA PHE A 52 16.53 0.04 3.21
C PHE A 52 17.42 1.12 2.63
N SER A 53 18.33 1.65 3.45
CA SER A 53 19.44 2.48 2.96
C SER A 53 20.41 1.60 2.18
N LEU A 54 20.72 1.98 0.93
CA LEU A 54 21.69 1.25 0.12
C LEU A 54 23.13 1.59 0.51
N LYS A 55 23.38 2.80 1.01
CA LYS A 55 24.70 3.20 1.48
C LYS A 55 25.11 2.49 2.77
N GLU A 56 24.16 2.29 3.68
CA GLU A 56 24.41 1.77 5.03
C GLU A 56 23.96 0.31 5.19
N ASP A 57 23.36 -0.27 4.15
CA ASP A 57 22.81 -1.63 4.11
C ASP A 57 21.95 -1.98 5.33
N LYS A 58 21.01 -1.09 5.67
CA LYS A 58 20.18 -1.22 6.89
C LYS A 58 18.74 -0.82 6.68
N LEU A 59 17.85 -1.48 7.45
CA LEU A 59 16.44 -1.10 7.54
C LEU A 59 16.32 0.22 8.30
N VAL A 60 15.98 1.29 7.59
CA VAL A 60 15.86 2.65 8.15
C VAL A 60 14.44 3.00 8.57
N GLY A 61 13.44 2.29 8.03
CA GLY A 61 12.05 2.45 8.44
C GLY A 61 11.18 1.27 8.04
N LYS A 62 10.10 1.05 8.78
CA LYS A 62 9.06 0.07 8.47
C LYS A 62 7.70 0.74 8.60
N ALA A 63 6.81 0.50 7.66
CA ALA A 63 5.47 1.07 7.67
C ALA A 63 4.41 0.03 7.34
N ASN A 64 3.20 0.25 7.84
CA ASN A 64 2.01 -0.48 7.46
C ASN A 64 0.93 0.51 7.07
N SER A 65 0.17 0.17 6.04
CA SER A 65 -0.98 0.95 5.61
C SER A 65 -2.19 0.07 5.36
N VAL A 66 -3.36 0.68 5.47
CA VAL A 66 -4.64 0.08 5.09
C VAL A 66 -5.25 0.95 4.02
N VAL A 67 -5.54 0.36 2.87
CA VAL A 67 -6.32 0.98 1.81
C VAL A 67 -7.69 0.33 1.71
N VAL A 68 -8.70 1.11 1.35
CA VAL A 68 -10.08 0.66 1.19
C VAL A 68 -10.55 1.03 -0.22
N MET A 69 -11.22 0.11 -0.90
CA MET A 69 -11.82 0.39 -2.20
C MET A 69 -13.15 1.12 -2.01
N ILE A 70 -13.27 2.29 -2.62
CA ILE A 70 -14.44 3.17 -2.53
C ILE A 70 -14.94 3.51 -3.92
N ASN A 71 -16.25 3.54 -4.09
CA ASN A 71 -16.89 4.22 -5.20
C ASN A 71 -17.04 5.70 -4.82
N TYR A 72 -16.26 6.57 -5.43
CA TYR A 72 -16.24 8.01 -5.16
C TYR A 72 -17.51 8.74 -5.64
N VAL A 73 -18.35 8.11 -6.47
CA VAL A 73 -19.65 8.66 -6.88
C VAL A 73 -20.72 8.39 -5.81
N SER A 74 -20.81 7.16 -5.29
CA SER A 74 -21.79 6.80 -4.26
C SER A 74 -21.30 7.03 -2.82
N GLY A 75 -19.99 7.11 -2.60
CA GLY A 75 -19.35 7.17 -1.28
C GLY A 75 -19.26 5.80 -0.57
N GLU A 76 -19.67 4.72 -1.22
CA GLU A 76 -19.75 3.39 -0.60
C GLU A 76 -18.48 2.56 -0.81
N LYS A 77 -18.27 1.57 0.07
CA LYS A 77 -17.20 0.58 -0.08
C LYS A 77 -17.51 -0.37 -1.23
N VAL A 78 -16.49 -0.72 -2.01
CA VAL A 78 -16.58 -1.68 -3.11
C VAL A 78 -15.79 -2.93 -2.77
N GLU A 79 -16.34 -4.10 -3.07
CA GLU A 79 -15.63 -5.35 -2.87
C GLU A 79 -14.49 -5.49 -3.88
N ILE A 80 -13.36 -6.03 -3.41
CA ILE A 80 -12.25 -6.38 -4.29
C ILE A 80 -12.69 -7.60 -5.13
N SER A 81 -12.58 -7.47 -6.45
CA SER A 81 -12.97 -8.51 -7.39
C SER A 81 -12.14 -9.78 -7.19
N ASN A 82 -12.68 -10.96 -7.55
CA ASN A 82 -11.93 -12.21 -7.42
C ASN A 82 -10.65 -12.21 -8.27
N SER A 83 -10.68 -11.63 -9.48
CA SER A 83 -9.49 -11.48 -10.32
C SER A 83 -8.41 -10.61 -9.67
N ASP A 84 -8.80 -9.51 -9.03
CA ASP A 84 -7.84 -8.65 -8.33
C ASP A 84 -7.30 -9.34 -7.08
N ARG A 85 -8.13 -10.10 -6.34
CA ARG A 85 -7.67 -10.91 -5.20
C ARG A 85 -6.64 -11.94 -5.61
N GLU A 86 -6.91 -12.68 -6.69
CA GLU A 86 -5.97 -13.67 -7.24
C GLU A 86 -4.64 -13.00 -7.62
N LEU A 87 -4.70 -11.87 -8.32
CA LEU A 87 -3.51 -11.09 -8.69
C LEU A 87 -2.74 -10.60 -7.45
N LEU A 88 -3.43 -10.09 -6.43
CA LEU A 88 -2.80 -9.53 -5.23
C LEU A 88 -2.20 -10.62 -4.33
N THR A 89 -2.73 -11.84 -4.39
CA THR A 89 -2.25 -12.97 -3.58
C THR A 89 -0.78 -13.32 -3.91
N GLN A 90 -0.32 -13.08 -5.14
CA GLN A 90 1.09 -13.30 -5.50
C GLN A 90 2.07 -12.38 -4.75
N TYR A 91 1.57 -11.29 -4.17
CA TYR A 91 2.33 -10.31 -3.40
C TYR A 91 2.10 -10.42 -1.90
N LEU A 92 1.33 -11.43 -1.45
CA LEU A 92 1.13 -11.69 -0.03
C LEU A 92 2.49 -12.06 0.60
N GLU A 93 2.85 -11.41 1.68
CA GLU A 93 4.03 -11.81 2.46
C GLU A 93 3.73 -13.12 3.21
N ASN A 94 4.64 -14.09 3.06
CA ASN A 94 4.57 -15.41 3.73
C ASN A 94 5.03 -15.33 5.19
#